data_AF-A0A0Q7BG58-F1
#
_entry.id   AF-A0A0Q7BG58-F1
#
_cell.length_a   1.000
_cell.length_b   1.000
_cell.length_c   1.000
_cell.angle_alpha   90.00
_cell.angle_beta   90.00
_cell.angle_gamma   90.00
#
_symmetry.space_group_name_H-M   'P 1'
#
loop_
_entity.id
_entity.type
_entity.pdbx_description
1 polymer ?
#
loop_
_entity_poly.entity_id
_entity_poly.type
_entity_poly.pdbx_seq_one_letter_code
_entity_poly.pdbx_strand_id
1 'polypeptide(L)'
;MSQPLTPALAQATHRQSRSVRDLGLACCAYLLLFSGGVLLWLFLSGAPVHLGMAGICALSPLAALALALGDRSDARQYTLHMLAATLAFPILLLFWAGSVDIDTPPAPPSAASLDAQALFNGAEAVQDTDMRAGGILLLRAGRFADGSELRLSRFADANAARNYVALLAQAMPTDPFTDAGRRGLRLVNGGVGTATLVVFERHGADLLELRAADSRMAMARWAAQRVPVPEQGRAPATAEPAASWPFFTAMAITQGLVFVALIAWAGSHTTGVPALHDAPVATPGELRSRLLSLARPGGPFDITPVEVDGQQAWRVDVSPSPRRRHHITLHIDERRGWVRVHEKLGIDGDAPQDAEEASLRHVGDDLVDAARPDAQRVWSSALQATMVVPARLAAVPLRLFPGRAELPTEYAARLDGEGVLTALCALVTRSGWHWQPRLFGRRV
;
A
#
# COMPACT_ATOMS: atom_id res chain seq x y z
N MET A 1 -3.99 44.23 -12.99
CA MET A 1 -2.58 44.68 -12.95
C MET A 1 -1.84 43.80 -11.96
N SER A 2 -1.12 42.80 -12.44
CA SER A 2 -0.32 41.90 -11.61
C SER A 2 0.91 42.67 -11.11
N GLN A 3 1.04 42.90 -9.80
CA GLN A 3 2.30 43.41 -9.25
C GLN A 3 3.42 42.43 -9.61
N PRO A 4 4.57 42.91 -10.12
CA PRO A 4 5.68 42.03 -10.42
C PRO A 4 6.09 41.28 -9.15
N LEU A 5 6.14 39.95 -9.25
CA LEU A 5 6.66 39.09 -8.20
C LEU A 5 8.04 39.59 -7.79
N THR A 6 8.24 39.84 -6.49
CA THR A 6 9.56 40.21 -6.00
C THR A 6 10.55 39.09 -6.34
N PRO A 7 11.82 39.41 -6.66
CA PRO A 7 12.83 38.42 -7.02
C PRO A 7 12.97 37.29 -5.97
N ALA A 8 12.72 37.60 -4.70
CA ALA A 8 12.66 36.63 -3.61
C ALA A 8 11.53 35.60 -3.77
N LEU A 9 10.32 36.01 -4.19
CA LEU A 9 9.21 35.08 -4.41
C LEU A 9 9.48 34.17 -5.61
N ALA A 10 10.07 34.72 -6.69
CA ALA A 10 10.44 33.95 -7.87
C ALA A 10 11.48 32.86 -7.55
N GLN A 11 12.51 33.18 -6.75
CA GLN A 11 13.54 32.21 -6.37
C GLN A 11 13.00 31.12 -5.44
N ALA A 12 12.10 31.46 -4.52
CA ALA A 12 11.41 30.49 -3.67
C ALA A 12 10.56 29.51 -4.50
N THR A 13 9.78 30.02 -5.45
CA THR A 13 8.97 29.17 -6.35
C THR A 13 9.84 28.22 -7.20
N HIS A 14 10.99 28.69 -7.68
CA HIS A 14 11.89 27.87 -8.49
C HIS A 14 12.54 26.74 -7.69
N ARG A 15 12.93 26.97 -6.42
CA ARG A 15 13.45 25.89 -5.55
C ARG A 15 12.36 24.88 -5.17
N GLN A 16 11.16 25.36 -4.86
CA GLN A 16 10.02 24.49 -4.61
C GLN A 16 9.73 23.59 -5.82
N SER A 17 9.79 24.14 -7.05
CA SER A 17 9.60 23.33 -8.27
C SER A 17 10.67 22.26 -8.48
N ARG A 18 11.92 22.51 -8.05
CA ARG A 18 13.01 21.51 -8.13
C ARG A 18 12.78 20.38 -7.14
N SER A 19 12.47 20.72 -5.89
CA SER A 19 12.19 19.74 -4.84
C SER A 19 11.04 18.79 -5.21
N VAL A 20 9.96 19.35 -5.75
CA VAL A 20 8.79 18.58 -6.22
C VAL A 20 9.15 17.67 -7.40
N ARG A 21 10.05 18.09 -8.28
CA ARG A 21 10.57 17.26 -9.38
C ARG A 21 11.41 16.09 -8.84
N ASP A 22 12.28 16.36 -7.87
CA ASP A 22 13.12 15.34 -7.26
C ASP A 22 12.26 14.28 -6.57
N LEU A 23 11.15 14.68 -5.93
CA LEU A 23 10.16 13.76 -5.37
C LEU A 23 9.57 12.85 -6.43
N GLY A 24 9.09 13.43 -7.55
CA GLY A 24 8.52 12.66 -8.65
C GLY A 24 9.52 11.64 -9.21
N LEU A 25 10.77 12.05 -9.41
CA LEU A 25 11.84 11.17 -9.89
C LEU A 25 12.16 10.04 -8.90
N ALA A 26 12.23 10.35 -7.61
CA ALA A 26 12.45 9.35 -6.57
C ALA A 26 11.31 8.32 -6.51
N CYS A 27 10.05 8.77 -6.60
CA CYS A 27 8.88 7.89 -6.64
C CYS A 27 8.89 6.99 -7.90
N CYS A 28 9.21 7.56 -9.07
CA CYS A 28 9.32 6.80 -10.32
C CYS A 28 10.42 5.74 -10.24
N ALA A 29 11.62 6.11 -9.77
CA ALA A 29 12.74 5.19 -9.60
C ALA A 29 12.40 4.06 -8.63
N TYR A 30 11.75 4.39 -7.51
CA TYR A 30 11.28 3.40 -6.55
C TYR A 30 10.29 2.40 -7.17
N LEU A 31 9.25 2.89 -7.84
CA LEU A 31 8.24 2.03 -8.45
C LEU A 31 8.82 1.16 -9.57
N LEU A 32 9.81 1.66 -10.30
CA LEU A 32 10.54 0.89 -11.30
C LEU A 32 11.34 -0.25 -10.65
N LEU A 33 12.07 0.04 -9.57
CA LEU A 33 12.82 -0.98 -8.82
C LEU A 33 11.89 -2.02 -8.19
N PHE A 34 10.79 -1.58 -7.58
CA PHE A 34 9.80 -2.48 -6.97
C PHE A 34 9.18 -3.41 -8.01
N SER A 35 8.75 -2.85 -9.15
CA SER A 35 8.13 -3.62 -10.24
C SER A 35 9.13 -4.57 -10.90
N GLY A 36 10.39 -4.13 -11.07
CA GLY A 36 11.49 -4.99 -11.52
C GLY A 36 11.80 -6.11 -10.54
N GLY A 37 11.72 -5.86 -9.23
CA GLY A 37 11.87 -6.88 -8.19
C GLY A 37 10.78 -7.95 -8.24
N VAL A 38 9.53 -7.56 -8.49
CA VAL A 38 8.42 -8.51 -8.70
C VAL A 38 8.61 -9.34 -9.95
N LEU A 39 9.01 -8.73 -11.09
CA LEU A 39 9.31 -9.48 -12.32
C LEU A 39 10.47 -10.45 -12.15
N LEU A 40 11.54 -10.01 -11.48
CA LEU A 40 12.69 -10.86 -11.19
C LEU A 40 12.28 -12.04 -10.30
N TRP A 41 11.47 -11.79 -9.28
CA TRP A 41 10.93 -12.86 -8.44
C TRP A 41 10.10 -13.86 -9.24
N LEU A 42 9.14 -13.40 -10.05
CA LEU A 42 8.34 -14.26 -10.93
C LEU A 42 9.24 -15.11 -11.84
N PHE A 43 10.26 -14.51 -12.45
CA PHE A 43 11.22 -15.20 -13.29
C PHE A 43 12.01 -16.28 -12.51
N LEU A 44 12.54 -15.94 -11.34
CA LEU A 44 13.30 -16.86 -10.48
C LEU A 44 12.45 -17.98 -9.91
N SER A 45 11.16 -17.72 -9.71
CA SER A 45 10.16 -18.70 -9.29
C SER A 45 9.69 -19.61 -10.43
N GLY A 46 10.20 -19.43 -11.66
CA GLY A 46 9.86 -20.27 -12.81
C GLY A 46 8.53 -19.93 -13.48
N ALA A 47 7.91 -18.80 -13.11
CA ALA A 47 6.69 -18.33 -13.78
C ALA A 47 7.01 -17.90 -15.22
N PRO A 48 6.16 -18.22 -16.21
CA PRO A 48 6.36 -17.78 -17.59
C PRO A 48 6.12 -16.26 -17.69
N VAL A 49 7.19 -15.47 -17.59
CA VAL A 49 7.14 -14.01 -17.74
C VAL A 49 6.88 -13.67 -19.22
N HIS A 50 5.64 -13.36 -19.55
CA HIS A 50 5.24 -12.91 -20.89
C HIS A 50 5.09 -11.39 -20.98
N LEU A 51 5.00 -10.85 -22.19
CA LEU A 51 4.88 -9.41 -22.46
C LEU A 51 3.73 -8.75 -21.69
N GLY A 52 2.60 -9.44 -21.52
CA GLY A 52 1.48 -8.96 -20.69
C GLY A 52 1.84 -8.71 -19.23
N MET A 53 2.60 -9.61 -18.58
CA MET A 53 3.07 -9.43 -17.20
C MET A 53 4.04 -8.25 -17.09
N ALA A 54 4.99 -8.16 -18.03
CA ALA A 54 5.91 -7.03 -18.10
C ALA A 54 5.15 -5.70 -18.29
N GLY A 55 4.08 -5.70 -19.10
CA GLY A 55 3.18 -4.56 -19.28
C GLY A 55 2.51 -4.13 -17.98
N ILE A 56 1.92 -5.08 -17.21
CA ILE A 56 1.28 -4.80 -15.92
C ILE A 56 2.30 -4.18 -14.94
N CYS A 57 3.49 -4.76 -14.83
CA CYS A 57 4.56 -4.23 -13.99
C CYS A 57 5.04 -2.84 -14.44
N ALA A 58 4.97 -2.51 -15.74
CA ALA A 58 5.33 -1.20 -16.26
C ALA A 58 4.27 -0.12 -16.01
N LEU A 59 3.00 -0.48 -15.76
CA LEU A 59 1.93 0.50 -15.54
C LEU A 59 2.21 1.43 -14.35
N SER A 60 2.69 0.88 -13.24
CA SER A 60 2.98 1.63 -12.01
C SER A 60 4.03 2.74 -12.22
N PRO A 61 5.26 2.47 -12.73
CA PRO A 61 6.24 3.51 -13.00
C PRO A 61 5.80 4.47 -14.12
N LEU A 62 5.07 3.99 -15.14
CA LEU A 62 4.55 4.86 -16.21
C LEU A 62 3.49 5.84 -15.69
N ALA A 63 2.59 5.39 -14.81
CA ALA A 63 1.60 6.24 -14.17
C ALA A 63 2.28 7.30 -13.29
N ALA A 64 3.28 6.91 -12.50
CA ALA A 64 4.06 7.85 -11.71
C ALA A 64 4.84 8.84 -12.59
N LEU A 65 5.40 8.39 -13.71
CA LEU A 65 6.09 9.27 -14.65
C LEU A 65 5.12 10.26 -15.30
N ALA A 66 3.93 9.81 -15.70
CA ALA A 66 2.89 10.67 -16.24
C ALA A 66 2.44 11.73 -15.23
N LEU A 67 2.22 11.34 -13.97
CA LEU A 67 1.96 12.27 -12.88
C LEU A 67 3.14 13.24 -12.68
N ALA A 68 4.37 12.76 -12.82
CA ALA A 68 5.57 13.59 -12.59
C ALA A 68 5.76 14.64 -13.68
N LEU A 69 5.31 14.33 -14.91
CA LEU A 69 5.33 15.23 -16.05
C LEU A 69 4.09 16.13 -16.15
N GLY A 70 3.05 15.86 -15.35
CA GLY A 70 1.80 16.62 -15.32
C GLY A 70 1.93 18.04 -14.77
N ASP A 71 0.81 18.76 -14.75
CA ASP A 71 0.75 20.12 -14.21
C ASP A 71 1.13 20.14 -12.72
N ARG A 72 1.96 21.11 -12.35
CA ARG A 72 2.51 21.31 -11.01
C ARG A 72 2.06 22.63 -10.40
N SER A 73 1.01 23.23 -10.96
CA SER A 73 0.40 24.46 -10.47
C SER A 73 0.04 24.38 -8.98
N ASP A 74 -0.37 23.20 -8.49
CA ASP A 74 -0.51 22.89 -7.07
C ASP A 74 0.49 21.82 -6.59
N ALA A 75 1.56 22.29 -5.95
CA ALA A 75 2.60 21.43 -5.38
C ALA A 75 2.08 20.50 -4.27
N ARG A 76 1.05 20.90 -3.52
CA ARG A 76 0.47 20.05 -2.45
C ARG A 76 -0.28 18.90 -3.08
N GLN A 77 -1.17 19.21 -4.02
CA GLN A 77 -1.96 18.20 -4.71
C GLN A 77 -1.05 17.22 -5.46
N TYR A 78 -0.03 17.72 -6.16
CA TYR A 78 0.99 16.89 -6.79
C TYR A 78 1.69 15.95 -5.79
N THR A 79 2.13 16.47 -4.64
CA THR A 79 2.81 15.67 -3.60
C THR A 79 1.89 14.57 -3.06
N LEU A 80 0.62 14.89 -2.82
CA LEU A 80 -0.38 13.92 -2.38
C LEU A 80 -0.61 12.82 -3.41
N HIS A 81 -0.74 13.17 -4.70
CA HIS A 81 -0.89 12.17 -5.76
C HIS A 81 0.34 11.26 -5.86
N MET A 82 1.56 11.81 -5.72
CA MET A 82 2.79 11.01 -5.72
C MET A 82 2.87 10.04 -4.55
N LEU A 83 2.53 10.50 -3.34
CA LEU A 83 2.49 9.65 -2.16
C LEU A 83 1.41 8.57 -2.30
N ALA A 84 0.23 8.91 -2.79
CA ALA A 84 -0.86 7.96 -3.03
C ALA A 84 -0.47 6.88 -4.05
N ALA A 85 0.13 7.27 -5.18
CA ALA A 85 0.63 6.34 -6.19
C ALA A 85 1.70 5.40 -5.60
N THR A 86 2.65 5.95 -4.85
CA THR A 86 3.74 5.18 -4.23
C THR A 86 3.24 4.21 -3.15
N LEU A 87 2.12 4.53 -2.50
CA LEU A 87 1.48 3.63 -1.54
C LEU A 87 0.69 2.51 -2.24
N ALA A 88 -0.19 2.88 -3.18
CA ALA A 88 -1.19 1.98 -3.73
C ALA A 88 -0.64 0.99 -4.75
N PHE A 89 0.21 1.45 -5.68
CA PHE A 89 0.68 0.60 -6.78
C PHE A 89 1.48 -0.63 -6.30
N PRO A 90 2.42 -0.52 -5.35
CA PRO A 90 3.15 -1.67 -4.83
C PRO A 90 2.23 -2.70 -4.18
N ILE A 91 1.22 -2.24 -3.42
CA ILE A 91 0.25 -3.12 -2.77
C ILE A 91 -0.58 -3.88 -3.82
N LEU A 92 -1.13 -3.16 -4.80
CA LEU A 92 -1.90 -3.76 -5.90
C LEU A 92 -1.04 -4.75 -6.70
N LEU A 93 0.23 -4.43 -6.93
CA LEU A 93 1.14 -5.30 -7.65
C LEU A 93 1.47 -6.57 -6.86
N LEU A 94 1.64 -6.49 -5.54
CA LEU A 94 1.84 -7.68 -4.70
C LEU A 94 0.57 -8.56 -4.67
N PHE A 95 -0.62 -7.96 -4.56
CA PHE A 95 -1.88 -8.71 -4.65
C PHE A 95 -2.01 -9.44 -5.99
N TRP A 96 -1.73 -8.75 -7.09
CA TRP A 96 -1.73 -9.35 -8.41
C TRP A 96 -0.69 -10.45 -8.54
N ALA A 97 0.56 -10.22 -8.13
CA ALA A 97 1.63 -11.20 -8.22
C ALA A 97 1.36 -12.44 -7.37
N GLY A 98 0.73 -12.29 -6.20
CA GLY A 98 0.28 -13.40 -5.36
C GLY A 98 -0.87 -14.22 -5.95
N SER A 99 -1.59 -13.67 -6.94
CA SER A 99 -2.62 -14.41 -7.69
C SER A 99 -2.07 -15.18 -8.90
N VAL A 100 -0.80 -14.96 -9.26
CA VAL A 100 -0.15 -15.72 -10.35
C VAL A 100 0.15 -17.12 -9.82
N ASP A 101 -0.40 -18.13 -10.48
CA ASP A 101 -0.17 -19.54 -10.15
C ASP A 101 1.26 -19.93 -10.58
N ILE A 102 2.18 -19.99 -9.61
CA ILE A 102 3.60 -20.28 -9.82
C ILE A 102 3.88 -21.78 -9.83
N ASP A 103 2.96 -22.59 -9.28
CA ASP A 103 3.21 -24.00 -8.96
C ASP A 103 2.65 -24.98 -9.99
N THR A 104 2.80 -24.65 -11.27
CA THR A 104 2.62 -25.68 -12.30
C THR A 104 3.85 -25.74 -13.19
N PRO A 105 4.92 -26.46 -12.79
CA PRO A 105 5.78 -27.03 -13.80
C PRO A 105 4.89 -27.75 -14.82
N PRO A 106 5.12 -27.62 -16.14
CA PRO A 106 4.39 -28.43 -17.10
C PRO A 106 4.56 -29.86 -16.63
N ALA A 107 3.44 -30.51 -16.28
CA ALA A 107 3.51 -31.84 -15.72
C ALA A 107 4.42 -32.63 -16.67
N PRO A 108 5.47 -33.33 -16.18
CA PRO A 108 6.13 -34.30 -17.03
C PRO A 108 5.01 -35.15 -17.64
N PRO A 109 5.05 -35.51 -18.93
CA PRO A 109 3.99 -36.30 -19.54
C PRO A 109 3.86 -37.59 -18.72
N SER A 110 2.96 -37.59 -17.73
CA SER A 110 3.00 -38.55 -16.64
C SER A 110 1.74 -39.37 -16.73
N ALA A 111 2.01 -40.68 -16.83
CA ALA A 111 1.09 -41.78 -17.00
C ALA A 111 0.28 -41.71 -18.32
N ALA A 112 0.36 -42.80 -19.07
CA ALA A 112 -0.36 -43.03 -20.32
C ALA A 112 -1.75 -42.39 -20.29
N SER A 113 -1.98 -41.42 -21.17
CA SER A 113 -3.33 -40.94 -21.47
C SER A 113 -4.22 -42.16 -21.64
N LEU A 114 -5.37 -42.19 -21.00
CA LEU A 114 -6.23 -43.36 -21.06
C LEU A 114 -6.52 -43.68 -22.53
N ASP A 115 -6.37 -44.95 -22.89
CA ASP A 115 -6.64 -45.41 -24.24
C ASP A 115 -8.15 -45.32 -24.48
N ALA A 116 -8.56 -44.25 -25.15
CA ALA A 116 -9.96 -43.99 -25.45
C ALA A 116 -10.57 -45.15 -26.27
N GLN A 117 -9.80 -45.80 -27.15
CA GLN A 117 -10.35 -46.90 -27.94
C GLN A 117 -10.63 -48.12 -27.05
N ALA A 118 -9.76 -48.43 -26.10
CA ALA A 118 -10.00 -49.47 -25.12
C ALA A 118 -11.20 -49.17 -24.21
N LEU A 119 -11.33 -47.92 -23.72
CA LEU A 119 -12.38 -47.50 -22.80
C LEU A 119 -13.81 -47.57 -23.36
N PHE A 120 -13.95 -47.38 -24.67
CA PHE A 120 -15.25 -47.37 -25.35
C PHE A 120 -15.51 -48.67 -26.13
N ASN A 121 -14.71 -49.72 -25.90
CA ASN A 121 -14.92 -51.01 -26.53
C ASN A 121 -16.23 -51.65 -26.04
N GLY A 122 -17.09 -52.03 -26.98
CA GLY A 122 -18.42 -52.58 -26.70
C GLY A 122 -19.50 -51.54 -26.36
N ALA A 123 -19.24 -50.24 -26.56
CA ALA A 123 -20.30 -49.22 -26.53
C ALA A 123 -21.20 -49.35 -27.77
N GLU A 124 -22.52 -49.22 -27.59
CA GLU A 124 -23.51 -49.26 -28.67
C GLU A 124 -23.48 -47.99 -29.53
N ALA A 125 -23.17 -46.86 -28.89
CA ALA A 125 -23.00 -45.57 -29.55
C ALA A 125 -21.84 -44.82 -28.91
N VAL A 126 -21.03 -44.15 -29.74
CA VAL A 126 -19.91 -43.31 -29.33
C VAL A 126 -20.01 -41.97 -30.04
N GLN A 127 -19.90 -40.88 -29.30
CA GLN A 127 -19.93 -39.51 -29.79
C GLN A 127 -18.64 -38.79 -29.39
N ASP A 128 -17.93 -38.27 -30.37
CA ASP A 128 -16.76 -37.41 -30.17
C ASP A 128 -17.17 -35.95 -30.39
N THR A 129 -16.80 -35.08 -29.46
CA THR A 129 -17.03 -33.63 -29.53
C THR A 129 -15.72 -32.91 -29.29
N ASP A 130 -15.28 -32.11 -30.27
CA ASP A 130 -14.13 -31.22 -30.10
C ASP A 130 -14.59 -29.97 -29.32
N MET A 131 -14.04 -29.76 -28.13
CA MET A 131 -14.39 -28.66 -27.23
C MET A 131 -13.23 -27.71 -26.93
N ARG A 132 -12.25 -27.59 -27.86
CA ARG A 132 -11.05 -26.75 -27.66
C ARG A 132 -11.33 -25.32 -27.16
N ALA A 133 -12.50 -24.76 -27.48
CA ALA A 133 -12.91 -23.43 -27.02
C ALA A 133 -13.13 -23.31 -25.49
N GLY A 134 -13.31 -24.43 -24.77
CA GLY A 134 -13.59 -24.47 -23.32
C GLY A 134 -12.45 -25.03 -22.47
N GLY A 135 -11.23 -25.16 -23.00
CA GLY A 135 -10.10 -25.77 -22.28
C GLY A 135 -10.14 -27.31 -22.17
N ILE A 136 -11.17 -27.94 -22.74
CA ILE A 136 -11.29 -29.39 -22.90
C ILE A 136 -10.87 -29.74 -24.32
N LEU A 137 -9.76 -30.47 -24.47
CA LEU A 137 -9.21 -30.84 -25.78
C LEU A 137 -10.07 -31.87 -26.52
N LEU A 138 -10.73 -32.75 -25.77
CA LEU A 138 -11.59 -33.80 -26.33
C LEU A 138 -12.66 -34.19 -25.31
N LEU A 139 -13.91 -34.26 -25.75
CA LEU A 139 -14.98 -34.93 -25.03
C LEU A 139 -15.46 -36.12 -25.84
N ARG A 140 -15.32 -37.33 -25.27
CA ARG A 140 -15.82 -38.57 -25.87
C ARG A 140 -16.84 -39.20 -24.94
N ALA A 141 -18.03 -39.50 -25.45
CA ALA A 141 -19.11 -40.11 -24.69
C ALA A 141 -19.54 -41.42 -25.35
N GLY A 142 -19.88 -42.44 -24.56
CA GLY A 142 -20.39 -43.70 -25.08
C GLY A 142 -21.38 -44.36 -24.15
N ARG A 143 -22.40 -45.00 -24.73
CA ARG A 143 -23.46 -45.72 -24.00
C ARG A 143 -23.33 -47.22 -24.24
N PHE A 144 -23.56 -48.02 -23.21
CA PHE A 144 -23.41 -49.47 -23.25
C PHE A 144 -24.76 -50.19 -23.10
N ALA A 145 -24.79 -51.47 -23.47
CA ALA A 145 -25.99 -52.32 -23.45
C ALA A 145 -26.63 -52.49 -22.05
N ASP A 146 -25.85 -52.31 -20.97
CA ASP A 146 -26.37 -52.32 -19.60
C ASP A 146 -27.00 -50.97 -19.17
N GLY A 147 -27.08 -50.01 -20.09
CA GLY A 147 -27.61 -48.68 -19.84
C GLY A 147 -26.64 -47.71 -19.17
N SER A 148 -25.40 -48.12 -18.86
CA SER A 148 -24.37 -47.21 -18.36
C SER A 148 -23.84 -46.28 -19.46
N GLU A 149 -23.44 -45.07 -19.06
CA GLU A 149 -22.79 -44.10 -19.96
C GLU A 149 -21.42 -43.72 -19.40
N LEU A 150 -20.38 -43.83 -20.23
CA LEU A 150 -19.04 -43.36 -19.90
C LEU A 150 -18.75 -42.09 -20.70
N ARG A 151 -18.07 -41.13 -20.09
CA ARG A 151 -17.53 -39.96 -20.77
C ARG A 151 -16.07 -39.77 -20.36
N LEU A 152 -15.25 -39.40 -21.33
CA LEU A 152 -13.86 -39.03 -21.18
C LEU A 152 -13.70 -37.57 -21.59
N SER A 153 -13.29 -36.73 -20.65
CA SER A 153 -12.88 -35.35 -20.91
C SER A 153 -11.36 -35.25 -20.79
N ARG A 154 -10.67 -34.90 -21.87
CA ARG A 154 -9.22 -34.69 -21.89
C ARG A 154 -8.91 -33.22 -21.79
N PHE A 155 -8.16 -32.82 -20.78
CA PHE A 155 -7.72 -31.44 -20.58
C PHE A 155 -6.30 -31.22 -21.13
N ALA A 156 -5.89 -29.96 -21.23
CA ALA A 156 -4.53 -29.61 -21.63
C ALA A 156 -3.47 -30.18 -20.68
N ASP A 157 -3.78 -30.21 -19.37
CA ASP A 157 -2.93 -30.75 -18.32
C ASP A 157 -3.75 -31.21 -17.10
N ALA A 158 -3.05 -31.79 -16.12
CA ALA A 158 -3.66 -32.32 -14.90
C ALA A 158 -4.23 -31.26 -13.95
N ASN A 159 -3.81 -30.00 -14.08
CA ASN A 159 -4.29 -28.89 -13.26
C ASN A 159 -5.57 -28.30 -13.83
N ALA A 160 -5.68 -28.17 -15.15
CA ALA A 160 -6.95 -27.85 -15.81
C ALA A 160 -8.05 -28.86 -15.44
N ALA A 161 -7.74 -30.17 -15.46
CA ALA A 161 -8.66 -31.20 -15.00
C ALA A 161 -9.04 -31.04 -13.51
N ARG A 162 -8.07 -30.70 -12.64
CA ARG A 162 -8.30 -30.47 -11.20
C ARG A 162 -9.20 -29.26 -10.95
N ASN A 163 -8.93 -28.15 -11.62
CA ASN A 163 -9.70 -26.90 -11.50
C ASN A 163 -11.14 -27.12 -11.97
N TYR A 164 -11.34 -27.90 -13.04
CA TYR A 164 -12.66 -28.28 -13.48
C TYR A 164 -13.40 -29.14 -12.45
N VAL A 165 -12.75 -30.13 -11.84
CA VAL A 165 -13.36 -30.93 -10.76
C VAL A 165 -13.72 -30.06 -9.55
N ALA A 166 -12.87 -29.11 -9.17
CA ALA A 166 -13.16 -28.16 -8.10
C ALA A 166 -14.37 -27.27 -8.43
N LEU A 167 -14.45 -26.80 -9.69
CA LEU A 167 -15.59 -26.04 -10.19
C LEU A 167 -16.88 -26.89 -10.14
N LEU A 168 -16.83 -28.16 -10.57
CA LEU A 168 -17.98 -29.07 -10.49
C LEU A 168 -18.46 -29.27 -9.05
N ALA A 169 -17.53 -29.45 -8.10
CA ALA A 169 -17.85 -29.60 -6.68
C ALA A 169 -18.47 -28.33 -6.06
N GLN A 170 -18.13 -27.15 -6.59
CA GLN A 170 -18.74 -25.89 -6.17
C GLN A 170 -20.09 -25.64 -6.84
N ALA A 171 -20.23 -26.02 -8.11
CA ALA A 171 -21.42 -25.75 -8.91
C ALA A 171 -22.57 -26.73 -8.67
N MET A 172 -22.27 -27.94 -8.19
CA MET A 172 -23.26 -29.00 -7.98
C MET A 172 -23.11 -29.64 -6.59
N PRO A 173 -24.21 -30.09 -5.97
CA PRO A 173 -24.14 -30.87 -4.75
C PRO A 173 -23.45 -32.22 -5.03
N THR A 174 -22.19 -32.31 -4.61
CA THR A 174 -21.36 -33.52 -4.73
C THR A 174 -21.04 -34.10 -3.36
N ASP A 175 -21.10 -35.43 -3.26
CA ASP A 175 -20.52 -36.17 -2.14
C ASP A 175 -19.18 -36.80 -2.55
N PRO A 176 -18.21 -36.93 -1.64
CA PRO A 176 -17.06 -37.81 -1.86
C PRO A 176 -17.53 -39.25 -2.14
N PHE A 177 -17.04 -39.85 -3.22
CA PHE A 177 -17.25 -41.26 -3.54
C PHE A 177 -16.00 -42.07 -3.19
N THR A 178 -16.18 -43.19 -2.50
CA THR A 178 -15.10 -44.16 -2.26
C THR A 178 -15.66 -45.57 -2.31
N ASP A 179 -15.20 -46.37 -3.27
CA ASP A 179 -15.56 -47.78 -3.43
C ASP A 179 -14.40 -48.54 -4.09
N ALA A 180 -14.14 -49.77 -3.66
CA ALA A 180 -13.06 -50.63 -4.18
C ALA A 180 -11.68 -49.96 -4.35
N GLY A 181 -11.32 -49.02 -3.46
CA GLY A 181 -10.05 -48.28 -3.51
C GLY A 181 -10.00 -47.12 -4.50
N ARG A 182 -11.09 -46.86 -5.23
CA ARG A 182 -11.27 -45.69 -6.11
C ARG A 182 -11.84 -44.52 -5.34
N ARG A 183 -11.49 -43.31 -5.76
CA ARG A 183 -11.96 -42.06 -5.16
C ARG A 183 -12.48 -41.15 -6.27
N GLY A 184 -13.60 -40.49 -6.01
CA GLY A 184 -14.23 -39.61 -6.98
C GLY A 184 -15.22 -38.65 -6.35
N LEU A 185 -15.98 -37.96 -7.20
CA LEU A 185 -17.14 -37.18 -6.79
C LEU A 185 -18.40 -37.89 -7.26
N ARG A 186 -19.36 -38.04 -6.34
CA ARG A 186 -20.72 -38.49 -6.63
C ARG A 186 -21.64 -37.29 -6.74
N LEU A 187 -22.35 -37.12 -7.86
CA LEU A 187 -23.45 -36.14 -7.90
C LEU A 187 -24.69 -36.70 -7.22
N VAL A 188 -25.26 -35.90 -6.32
CA VAL A 188 -26.56 -36.17 -5.73
C VAL A 188 -27.61 -35.51 -6.63
N ASN A 189 -28.10 -36.22 -7.63
CA ASN A 189 -29.22 -35.73 -8.44
C ASN A 189 -30.50 -35.73 -7.60
N GLY A 190 -30.87 -34.57 -7.05
CA GLY A 190 -32.08 -34.37 -6.24
C GLY A 190 -33.41 -34.31 -7.03
N GLY A 191 -33.42 -34.75 -8.29
CA GLY A 191 -34.59 -34.70 -9.17
C GLY A 191 -35.28 -36.08 -9.30
N VAL A 192 -36.58 -36.11 -9.02
CA VAL A 192 -37.47 -37.27 -8.94
C VAL A 192 -37.39 -38.22 -10.15
N GLY A 193 -37.18 -39.52 -9.91
CA GLY A 193 -37.64 -40.60 -10.79
C GLY A 193 -36.65 -41.72 -11.07
N THR A 194 -35.35 -41.43 -11.20
CA THR A 194 -34.30 -42.44 -11.37
C THR A 194 -33.01 -41.92 -10.75
N ALA A 195 -32.58 -42.53 -9.64
CA ALA A 195 -31.34 -42.16 -8.95
C ALA A 195 -30.13 -42.62 -9.78
N THR A 196 -29.81 -41.89 -10.85
CA THR A 196 -28.59 -42.16 -11.63
C THR A 196 -27.38 -41.73 -10.80
N LEU A 197 -26.53 -42.69 -10.45
CA LEU A 197 -25.23 -42.44 -9.87
C LEU A 197 -24.32 -41.84 -10.93
N VAL A 198 -23.79 -40.63 -10.68
CA VAL A 198 -22.74 -40.03 -11.51
C VAL A 198 -21.45 -40.00 -10.74
N VAL A 199 -20.41 -40.70 -11.22
CA VAL A 199 -19.08 -40.77 -10.61
C VAL A 199 -18.05 -40.07 -11.49
N PHE A 200 -17.33 -39.11 -10.92
CA PHE A 200 -16.17 -38.48 -11.56
C PHE A 200 -14.86 -39.03 -11.01
N GLU A 201 -13.97 -39.49 -11.88
CA GLU A 201 -12.66 -40.07 -11.52
C GLU A 201 -11.56 -39.44 -12.38
N ARG A 202 -10.54 -38.85 -11.75
CA ARG A 202 -9.46 -38.12 -12.43
C ARG A 202 -8.22 -39.01 -12.60
N HIS A 203 -7.68 -39.05 -13.83
CA HIS A 203 -6.48 -39.76 -14.24
C HIS A 203 -5.51 -38.79 -14.93
N GLY A 204 -4.71 -38.05 -14.15
CA GLY A 204 -3.84 -37.01 -14.70
C GLY A 204 -4.65 -35.89 -15.36
N ALA A 205 -4.46 -35.71 -16.68
CA ALA A 205 -5.20 -34.75 -17.51
C ALA A 205 -6.54 -35.29 -18.05
N ASP A 206 -6.82 -36.59 -17.85
CA ASP A 206 -8.07 -37.21 -18.26
C ASP A 206 -9.05 -37.24 -17.08
N LEU A 207 -10.31 -36.90 -17.33
CA LEU A 207 -11.42 -37.01 -16.37
C LEU A 207 -12.46 -37.98 -16.94
N LEU A 208 -12.74 -39.04 -16.19
CA LEU A 208 -13.82 -39.95 -16.49
C LEU A 208 -15.08 -39.53 -15.72
N GLU A 209 -16.21 -39.48 -16.42
CA GLU A 209 -17.54 -39.37 -15.85
C GLU A 209 -18.30 -40.64 -16.20
N LEU A 210 -18.87 -41.33 -15.23
CA LEU A 210 -19.82 -42.40 -15.48
C LEU A 210 -21.14 -42.16 -14.85
N ARG A 211 -22.16 -42.51 -15.64
CA ARG A 211 -23.54 -42.55 -15.24
C ARG A 211 -23.97 -44.01 -15.18
N ALA A 212 -24.42 -44.43 -14.02
CA ALA A 212 -24.86 -45.79 -13.75
C ALA A 212 -26.13 -45.79 -12.89
N ALA A 213 -26.86 -46.90 -12.85
CA ALA A 213 -28.05 -47.05 -12.01
C ALA A 213 -27.66 -47.15 -10.52
N ASP A 214 -26.52 -47.79 -10.22
CA ASP A 214 -26.00 -47.97 -8.87
C ASP A 214 -24.48 -48.17 -8.85
N SER A 215 -23.89 -48.26 -7.64
CA SER A 215 -22.43 -48.46 -7.46
C SER A 215 -21.95 -49.80 -8.02
N ARG A 216 -22.79 -50.84 -7.98
CA ARG A 216 -22.41 -52.17 -8.44
C ARG A 216 -22.22 -52.17 -9.96
N MET A 217 -23.15 -51.56 -10.69
CA MET A 217 -23.07 -51.38 -12.13
C MET A 217 -21.89 -50.48 -12.50
N ALA A 218 -21.64 -49.43 -11.70
CA ALA A 218 -20.47 -48.57 -11.88
C ALA A 218 -19.16 -49.36 -11.79
N MET A 219 -18.97 -50.13 -10.72
CA MET A 219 -17.76 -50.93 -10.53
C MET A 219 -17.63 -52.05 -11.57
N ALA A 220 -18.74 -52.68 -11.97
CA ALA A 220 -18.74 -53.67 -13.05
C ALA A 220 -18.28 -53.06 -14.39
N ARG A 221 -18.77 -51.86 -14.73
CA ARG A 221 -18.34 -51.13 -15.93
C ARG A 221 -16.85 -50.77 -15.87
N TRP A 222 -16.34 -50.39 -14.70
CA TRP A 222 -14.95 -49.98 -14.52
C TRP A 222 -14.02 -51.16 -14.75
N ALA A 223 -14.40 -52.32 -14.19
CA ALA A 223 -13.70 -53.57 -14.39
C ALA A 223 -13.76 -54.04 -15.85
N ALA A 224 -14.93 -53.95 -16.49
CA ALA A 224 -15.11 -54.34 -17.90
C ALA A 224 -14.20 -53.55 -18.84
N GLN A 225 -14.07 -52.25 -18.61
CA GLN A 225 -13.21 -51.36 -19.42
C GLN A 225 -11.75 -51.33 -18.95
N ARG A 226 -11.39 -52.15 -17.96
CA ARG A 226 -10.04 -52.23 -17.38
C ARG A 226 -9.47 -50.86 -17.02
N VAL A 227 -10.32 -49.96 -16.53
CA VAL A 227 -9.89 -48.63 -16.09
C VAL A 227 -8.88 -48.83 -14.98
N PRO A 228 -7.64 -48.29 -15.05
CA PRO A 228 -6.70 -48.42 -13.94
C PRO A 228 -7.31 -47.77 -12.69
N VAL A 229 -6.97 -48.26 -11.50
CA VAL A 229 -7.24 -47.49 -10.29
C VAL A 229 -6.33 -46.25 -10.37
N PRO A 230 -6.82 -45.03 -10.15
CA PRO A 230 -5.98 -43.85 -10.21
C PRO A 230 -4.86 -44.10 -9.21
N GLU A 231 -3.60 -43.93 -9.61
CA GLU A 231 -2.50 -44.03 -8.65
C GLU A 231 -2.86 -43.12 -7.48
N GLN A 232 -3.21 -43.74 -6.34
CA GLN A 232 -3.48 -43.01 -5.12
C GLN A 232 -2.22 -42.26 -4.86
N GLY A 233 -2.25 -40.94 -5.07
CA GLY A 233 -1.06 -40.13 -5.16
C GLY A 233 -0.08 -40.57 -4.08
N ARG A 234 0.99 -41.25 -4.50
CA ARG A 234 2.28 -40.96 -3.89
C ARG A 234 2.35 -39.47 -4.12
N ALA A 235 1.97 -38.68 -3.11
CA ALA A 235 1.93 -37.24 -3.22
C ALA A 235 3.22 -36.89 -3.95
N PRO A 236 3.16 -36.34 -5.18
CA PRO A 236 4.37 -36.05 -5.93
C PRO A 236 5.24 -35.35 -4.92
N ALA A 237 6.38 -35.97 -4.56
CA ALA A 237 7.14 -35.63 -3.35
C ALA A 237 7.08 -34.12 -3.27
N THR A 238 6.31 -33.59 -2.31
CA THR A 238 5.93 -32.19 -2.36
C THR A 238 7.24 -31.48 -2.30
N ALA A 239 7.75 -31.04 -3.45
CA ALA A 239 8.56 -29.85 -3.49
C ALA A 239 7.60 -28.87 -2.85
N GLU A 240 7.78 -28.65 -1.54
CA GLU A 240 7.01 -27.65 -0.82
C GLU A 240 7.05 -26.44 -1.75
N PRO A 241 5.89 -25.97 -2.24
CA PRO A 241 5.87 -24.80 -3.09
C PRO A 241 6.72 -23.77 -2.37
N ALA A 242 7.85 -23.40 -2.98
CA ALA A 242 8.89 -22.67 -2.28
C ALA A 242 8.21 -21.45 -1.68
N ALA A 243 8.08 -21.47 -0.35
CA ALA A 243 7.00 -20.73 0.29
C ALA A 243 7.12 -19.27 -0.14
N SER A 244 6.10 -18.74 -0.83
CA SER A 244 6.18 -17.40 -1.45
C SER A 244 5.97 -16.30 -0.42
N TRP A 245 5.40 -16.65 0.74
CA TRP A 245 5.09 -15.73 1.84
C TRP A 245 6.30 -14.92 2.38
N PRO A 246 7.54 -15.44 2.48
CA PRO A 246 8.69 -14.66 2.94
C PRO A 246 9.02 -13.53 1.97
N PHE A 247 8.88 -13.75 0.66
CA PHE A 247 9.09 -12.70 -0.34
C PHE A 247 8.04 -11.59 -0.20
N PHE A 248 6.75 -11.95 -0.16
CA PHE A 248 5.67 -10.97 0.01
C PHE A 248 5.80 -10.20 1.32
N THR A 249 6.17 -10.88 2.41
CA THR A 249 6.39 -10.25 3.72
C THR A 249 7.56 -9.28 3.66
N ALA A 250 8.70 -9.68 3.08
CA ALA A 250 9.86 -8.81 2.93
C ALA A 250 9.52 -7.57 2.08
N MET A 251 8.85 -7.75 0.94
CA MET A 251 8.45 -6.65 0.06
C MET A 251 7.46 -5.70 0.75
N ALA A 252 6.50 -6.22 1.52
CA ALA A 252 5.56 -5.41 2.28
C ALA A 252 6.26 -4.58 3.38
N ILE A 253 7.21 -5.18 4.11
CA ILE A 253 8.02 -4.47 5.11
C ILE A 253 8.87 -3.39 4.44
N THR A 254 9.56 -3.73 3.34
CA THR A 254 10.35 -2.77 2.56
C THR A 254 9.48 -1.62 2.06
N GLN A 255 8.29 -1.90 1.52
CA GLN A 255 7.32 -0.88 1.12
C GLN A 255 6.94 0.04 2.28
N GLY A 256 6.61 -0.52 3.45
CA GLY A 256 6.27 0.26 4.63
C GLY A 256 7.41 1.19 5.04
N LEU A 257 8.65 0.69 5.08
CA LEU A 257 9.84 1.47 5.44
C LEU A 257 10.13 2.58 4.41
N VAL A 258 10.08 2.27 3.12
CA VAL A 258 10.31 3.26 2.05
C VAL A 258 9.23 4.32 2.08
N PHE A 259 7.97 3.96 2.28
CA PHE A 259 6.88 4.91 2.34
C PHE A 259 7.02 5.87 3.52
N VAL A 260 7.37 5.37 4.71
CA VAL A 260 7.66 6.23 5.88
C VAL A 260 8.84 7.14 5.61
N ALA A 261 9.93 6.62 5.02
CA ALA A 261 11.08 7.43 4.65
C ALA A 261 10.73 8.52 3.63
N LEU A 262 9.87 8.20 2.67
CA LEU A 262 9.40 9.14 1.64
C LEU A 262 8.52 10.23 2.25
N ILE A 263 7.59 9.90 3.15
CA ILE A 263 6.79 10.90 3.89
C ILE A 263 7.72 11.82 4.68
N ALA A 264 8.69 11.25 5.39
CA ALA A 264 9.62 12.02 6.18
C ALA A 264 10.46 12.97 5.32
N TRP A 265 10.98 12.46 4.20
CA TRP A 265 11.75 13.22 3.24
C TRP A 265 10.89 14.32 2.59
N ALA A 266 9.74 13.96 2.03
CA ALA A 266 8.81 14.90 1.39
C ALA A 266 8.32 15.96 2.37
N GLY A 267 7.93 15.57 3.58
CA GLY A 267 7.49 16.49 4.62
C GLY A 267 8.61 17.45 5.02
N SER A 268 9.84 16.96 5.23
CA SER A 268 10.97 17.84 5.54
C SER A 268 11.25 18.84 4.42
N HIS A 269 11.17 18.43 3.16
CA HIS A 269 11.45 19.28 2.01
C HIS A 269 10.33 20.26 1.65
N THR A 270 9.06 19.87 1.85
CA THR A 270 7.89 20.70 1.51
C THR A 270 7.54 21.71 2.59
N THR A 271 7.94 21.46 3.84
CA THR A 271 7.67 22.35 4.99
C THR A 271 8.88 23.18 5.41
N GLY A 272 10.06 22.89 4.86
CA GLY A 272 11.25 23.73 5.03
C GLY A 272 11.07 25.09 4.35
N VAL A 273 11.45 26.17 5.04
CA VAL A 273 11.43 27.53 4.49
C VAL A 273 12.87 28.03 4.41
N PRO A 274 13.38 28.37 3.21
CA PRO A 274 14.75 28.83 3.08
C PRO A 274 14.96 30.19 3.73
N ALA A 275 16.20 30.49 4.09
CA ALA A 275 16.61 31.85 4.43
C ALA A 275 16.21 32.84 3.33
N LEU A 276 15.80 34.04 3.71
CA LEU A 276 15.47 35.11 2.76
C LEU A 276 16.72 35.45 1.93
N HIS A 277 16.54 35.62 0.62
CA HIS A 277 17.64 35.98 -0.27
C HIS A 277 18.29 37.30 0.19
N ASP A 278 19.62 37.33 0.21
CA ASP A 278 20.45 38.45 0.65
C ASP A 278 20.30 38.89 2.12
N ALA A 279 19.59 38.12 2.94
CA ALA A 279 19.57 38.37 4.38
C ALA A 279 20.97 38.12 4.97
N PRO A 280 21.54 39.08 5.73
CA PRO A 280 22.79 38.86 6.42
C PRO A 280 22.62 37.73 7.43
N VAL A 281 23.50 36.72 7.37
CA VAL A 281 23.49 35.58 8.27
C VAL A 281 23.88 36.07 9.66
N ALA A 282 22.88 36.19 10.54
CA ALA A 282 23.09 36.54 11.93
C ALA A 282 23.92 35.45 12.63
N THR A 283 24.79 35.83 13.55
CA THR A 283 25.46 34.84 14.40
C THR A 283 24.43 34.09 15.27
N PRO A 284 24.73 32.88 15.76
CA PRO A 284 23.84 32.17 16.68
C PRO A 284 23.46 33.00 17.92
N GLY A 285 24.43 33.74 18.47
CA GLY A 285 24.20 34.67 19.59
C GLY A 285 23.29 35.84 19.21
N GLU A 286 23.41 36.37 18.00
CA GLU A 286 22.53 37.43 17.51
C GLU A 286 21.10 36.93 17.27
N LEU A 287 20.93 35.76 16.63
CA LEU A 287 19.63 35.14 16.47
C LEU A 287 18.96 34.87 17.82
N ARG A 288 19.73 34.40 18.80
CA ARG A 288 19.28 34.22 20.19
C ARG A 288 18.81 35.53 20.80
N SER A 289 19.59 36.60 20.66
CA SER A 289 19.23 37.92 21.20
C SER A 289 17.96 38.46 20.56
N ARG A 290 17.82 38.29 19.23
CA ARG A 290 16.61 38.63 18.50
C ARG A 290 15.40 37.81 18.96
N LEU A 291 15.55 36.50 19.16
CA LEU A 291 14.51 35.62 19.73
C LEU A 291 14.04 36.13 21.09
N LEU A 292 14.96 36.32 22.03
CA LEU A 292 14.64 36.76 23.40
C LEU A 292 13.97 38.14 23.42
N SER A 293 14.31 39.04 22.49
CA SER A 293 13.68 40.36 22.42
C SER A 293 12.20 40.34 21.98
N LEU A 294 11.73 39.24 21.39
CA LEU A 294 10.31 39.06 21.09
C LEU A 294 9.50 38.60 22.32
N ALA A 295 10.14 37.95 23.30
CA ALA A 295 9.51 37.59 24.56
C ALA A 295 9.40 38.83 25.45
N ARG A 296 8.27 39.54 25.36
CA ARG A 296 7.94 40.66 26.25
C ARG A 296 7.12 40.16 27.43
N PRO A 297 7.28 40.72 28.64
CA PRO A 297 6.39 40.42 29.76
C PRO A 297 4.92 40.66 29.36
N GLY A 298 4.06 39.65 29.53
CA GLY A 298 2.65 39.68 29.11
C GLY A 298 2.42 39.55 27.61
N GLY A 299 3.44 39.14 26.85
CA GLY A 299 3.34 38.84 25.43
C GLY A 299 2.63 37.51 25.13
N PRO A 300 2.40 37.19 23.85
CA PRO A 300 1.66 35.99 23.42
C PRO A 300 2.44 34.67 23.62
N PHE A 301 3.72 34.74 24.00
CA PHE A 301 4.54 33.56 24.28
C PHE A 301 5.72 33.89 25.18
N ASP A 302 6.20 32.88 25.90
CA ASP A 302 7.44 32.92 26.68
C ASP A 302 8.53 32.11 25.99
N ILE A 303 9.80 32.52 26.15
CA ILE A 303 10.96 31.81 25.60
C ILE A 303 11.89 31.41 26.73
N THR A 304 12.16 30.11 26.84
CA THR A 304 13.09 29.56 27.83
C THR A 304 14.22 28.79 27.14
N PRO A 305 15.48 28.97 27.58
CA PRO A 305 16.57 28.11 27.14
C PRO A 305 16.36 26.71 27.74
N VAL A 306 16.51 25.68 26.92
CA VAL A 306 16.41 24.28 27.32
C VAL A 306 17.56 23.49 26.74
N GLU A 307 17.91 22.38 27.39
CA GLU A 307 18.86 21.42 26.85
C GLU A 307 18.10 20.19 26.34
N VAL A 308 18.37 19.79 25.10
CA VAL A 308 17.74 18.63 24.47
C VAL A 308 18.82 17.82 23.76
N ASP A 309 18.98 16.55 24.13
CA ASP A 309 20.02 15.65 23.61
C ASP A 309 21.45 16.22 23.74
N GLY A 310 21.74 16.96 24.82
CA GLY A 310 23.06 17.59 25.03
C GLY A 310 23.31 18.82 24.15
N GLN A 311 22.30 19.32 23.44
CA GLN A 311 22.36 20.51 22.61
C GLN A 311 21.51 21.63 23.19
N GLN A 312 22.01 22.86 23.13
CA GLN A 312 21.20 24.03 23.49
C GLN A 312 20.07 24.21 22.48
N ALA A 313 18.86 24.36 23.01
CA ALA A 313 17.64 24.65 22.28
C ALA A 313 16.84 25.73 23.01
N TRP A 314 15.81 26.24 22.36
CA TRP A 314 14.90 27.23 22.94
C TRP A 314 13.49 26.70 22.86
N ARG A 315 12.81 26.65 24.00
CA ARG A 315 11.39 26.32 24.08
C ARG A 315 10.60 27.62 24.07
N VAL A 316 9.64 27.70 23.16
CA VAL A 316 8.66 28.77 23.06
C VAL A 316 7.30 28.24 23.49
N ASP A 317 6.75 28.81 24.54
CA ASP A 317 5.48 28.40 25.14
C ASP A 317 4.40 29.38 24.67
N VAL A 318 3.50 28.95 23.78
CA VAL A 318 2.52 29.81 23.07
C VAL A 318 1.17 29.92 23.79
N SER A 319 0.83 28.93 24.60
CA SER A 319 -0.37 28.97 25.44
C SER A 319 0.05 28.64 26.87
N PRO A 320 -0.13 29.56 27.83
CA PRO A 320 0.19 29.31 29.23
C PRO A 320 -0.90 28.51 29.95
N SER A 321 -1.99 28.09 29.29
CA SER A 321 -3.02 27.28 29.94
C SER A 321 -2.42 25.95 30.42
N PRO A 322 -2.56 25.58 31.70
CA PRO A 322 -2.02 24.33 32.22
C PRO A 322 -2.60 23.09 31.51
N ARG A 323 -3.79 23.24 30.93
CA ARG A 323 -4.55 22.21 30.21
C ARG A 323 -4.36 22.24 28.69
N ARG A 324 -3.83 23.32 28.11
CA ARG A 324 -3.51 23.41 26.67
C ARG A 324 -2.11 23.95 26.48
N ARG A 325 -1.21 23.03 26.18
CA ARG A 325 0.22 23.28 26.04
C ARG A 325 0.58 23.28 24.57
N HIS A 326 1.05 24.42 24.09
CA HIS A 326 1.68 24.53 22.77
C HIS A 326 3.14 24.93 22.97
N HIS A 327 4.04 23.98 22.75
CA HIS A 327 5.47 24.14 22.90
C HIS A 327 6.17 24.03 21.54
N ILE A 328 6.97 25.02 21.19
CA ILE A 328 7.81 25.01 19.99
C ILE A 328 9.26 24.96 20.43
N THR A 329 9.99 23.91 20.09
CA THR A 329 11.42 23.79 20.39
C THR A 329 12.25 24.14 19.15
N LEU A 330 13.13 25.12 19.27
CA LEU A 330 14.04 25.59 18.24
C LEU A 330 15.45 25.08 18.53
N HIS A 331 16.06 24.36 17.59
CA HIS A 331 17.45 23.93 17.64
C HIS A 331 18.26 24.63 16.56
N ILE A 332 19.34 25.32 16.93
CA ILE A 332 20.24 25.96 15.97
C ILE A 332 21.30 24.94 15.55
N ASP A 333 21.35 24.62 14.26
CA ASP A 333 22.39 23.82 13.60
C ASP A 333 23.33 24.76 12.83
N GLU A 334 24.35 25.25 13.53
CA GLU A 334 25.29 26.25 13.03
C GLU A 334 26.02 25.78 11.76
N ARG A 335 26.37 24.50 11.70
CA ARG A 335 27.12 23.92 10.58
C ARG A 335 26.32 23.95 9.28
N ARG A 336 25.01 23.79 9.37
CA ARG A 336 24.11 23.80 8.21
C ARG A 336 23.45 25.15 7.97
N GLY A 337 23.52 26.08 8.92
CA GLY A 337 22.79 27.34 8.88
C GLY A 337 21.27 27.14 9.04
N TRP A 338 20.86 26.11 9.79
CA TRP A 338 19.45 25.72 9.92
C TRP A 338 18.95 25.92 11.35
N VAL A 339 17.68 26.27 11.49
CA VAL A 339 16.92 26.18 12.73
C VAL A 339 15.92 25.05 12.58
N ARG A 340 16.14 23.97 13.33
CA ARG A 340 15.25 22.82 13.35
C ARG A 340 14.14 23.04 14.36
N VAL A 341 12.91 22.83 13.95
CA VAL A 341 11.73 23.20 14.74
C VAL A 341 10.92 21.97 15.07
N HIS A 342 10.60 21.80 16.35
CA HIS A 342 9.76 20.71 16.84
C HIS A 342 8.56 21.31 17.57
N GLU A 343 7.39 21.17 16.97
CA GLU A 343 6.11 21.62 17.52
C GLU A 343 5.47 20.47 18.31
N LYS A 344 5.04 20.75 19.53
CA LYS A 344 4.29 19.83 20.38
C LYS A 344 3.02 20.52 20.86
N LEU A 345 1.90 19.92 20.51
CA LEU A 345 0.58 20.32 20.97
C LEU A 345 0.09 19.26 21.96
N GLY A 346 -0.33 19.68 23.13
CA GLY A 346 -0.85 18.81 24.18
C GLY A 346 -2.08 19.43 24.80
N ILE A 347 -3.16 18.63 24.89
CA ILE A 347 -4.42 19.02 25.50
C ILE A 347 -4.70 18.02 26.62
N ASP A 348 -5.05 18.52 27.80
CA ASP A 348 -5.35 17.73 29.00
C ASP A 348 -6.71 18.16 29.57
N GLY A 349 -7.77 17.45 29.17
CA GLY A 349 -9.12 17.58 29.73
C GLY A 349 -9.80 18.94 29.52
N ASP A 350 -9.42 19.71 28.48
CA ASP A 350 -10.02 21.01 28.19
C ASP A 350 -11.22 20.91 27.22
N ALA A 351 -12.14 21.86 27.30
CA ALA A 351 -13.30 21.90 26.40
C ALA A 351 -12.86 22.26 24.97
N PRO A 352 -13.48 21.69 23.91
CA PRO A 352 -13.09 21.94 22.53
C PRO A 352 -13.22 23.43 22.16
N GLN A 353 -12.25 23.96 21.41
CA GLN A 353 -12.21 25.38 21.02
C GLN A 353 -13.06 25.72 19.81
N ASP A 354 -13.27 24.74 18.93
CA ASP A 354 -14.03 24.90 17.70
C ASP A 354 -14.85 23.64 17.36
N ALA A 355 -15.64 23.74 16.29
CA ALA A 355 -16.50 22.65 15.84
C ALA A 355 -15.71 21.42 15.34
N GLU A 356 -14.48 21.62 14.88
CA GLU A 356 -13.62 20.53 14.41
C GLU A 356 -13.10 19.73 15.61
N GLU A 357 -12.61 20.42 16.65
CA GLU A 357 -12.19 19.79 17.91
C GLU A 357 -13.38 19.16 18.66
N ALA A 358 -14.56 19.80 18.61
CA ALA A 358 -15.78 19.27 19.22
C ALA A 358 -16.33 18.02 18.49
N SER A 359 -15.85 17.74 17.28
CA SER A 359 -16.17 16.50 16.55
C SER A 359 -15.29 15.32 16.95
N LEU A 360 -14.25 15.56 17.75
CA LEU A 360 -13.36 14.53 18.30
C LEU A 360 -14.02 13.85 19.53
N ARG A 361 -13.70 12.58 19.78
CA ARG A 361 -14.24 11.75 20.89
C ARG A 361 -13.63 12.12 22.23
N HIS A 362 -14.40 12.09 23.31
CA HIS A 362 -13.89 12.31 24.67
C HIS A 362 -13.89 11.00 25.48
N VAL A 363 -13.19 10.98 26.64
CA VAL A 363 -13.27 9.83 27.56
C VAL A 363 -14.68 9.76 28.13
N GLY A 364 -15.32 8.62 27.91
CA GLY A 364 -16.73 8.38 28.17
C GLY A 364 -17.53 8.07 26.90
N ASP A 365 -17.01 8.44 25.72
CA ASP A 365 -17.62 8.06 24.44
C ASP A 365 -17.34 6.59 24.11
N ASP A 366 -18.32 5.93 23.49
CA ASP A 366 -18.22 4.52 23.10
C ASP A 366 -16.94 4.27 22.28
N LEU A 367 -16.19 3.23 22.67
CA LEU A 367 -14.86 2.92 22.14
C LEU A 367 -14.81 2.72 20.61
N VAL A 368 -15.95 2.54 19.96
CA VAL A 368 -16.12 2.01 18.60
C VAL A 368 -16.86 2.97 17.65
N ASP A 369 -16.91 4.28 17.93
CA ASP A 369 -17.27 5.22 16.86
C ASP A 369 -16.05 5.48 15.96
N ALA A 370 -16.00 4.80 14.81
CA ALA A 370 -14.93 4.96 13.81
C ALA A 370 -15.05 6.27 13.02
N ALA A 371 -16.17 7.01 13.15
CA ALA A 371 -16.39 8.28 12.45
C ALA A 371 -15.84 9.49 13.23
N ARG A 372 -15.35 9.30 14.46
CA ARG A 372 -14.83 10.39 15.31
C ARG A 372 -13.44 10.03 15.86
N PRO A 373 -12.38 10.85 15.67
CA PRO A 373 -11.04 10.60 16.23
C PRO A 373 -10.97 10.94 17.74
N ASP A 374 -10.10 10.29 18.54
CA ASP A 374 -10.01 10.48 20.01
C ASP A 374 -9.31 11.81 20.44
N ALA A 375 -9.98 12.62 21.27
CA ALA A 375 -9.58 13.95 21.73
C ALA A 375 -8.66 13.93 22.96
N GLN A 376 -8.76 12.93 23.84
CA GLN A 376 -8.04 12.95 25.13
C GLN A 376 -6.59 12.45 25.06
N ARG A 377 -6.17 11.95 23.91
CA ARG A 377 -4.77 11.60 23.63
C ARG A 377 -4.31 12.17 22.31
N VAL A 378 -4.62 13.44 22.05
CA VAL A 378 -3.80 14.23 21.13
C VAL A 378 -2.52 14.65 21.87
N TRP A 379 -1.70 13.67 22.29
CA TRP A 379 -0.26 13.84 22.22
C TRP A 379 0.12 13.74 20.75
N SER A 380 -0.34 14.71 19.97
CA SER A 380 0.33 14.99 18.74
C SER A 380 1.61 15.71 19.18
N SER A 381 2.70 14.96 19.37
CA SER A 381 3.91 15.41 18.68
C SER A 381 3.47 15.51 17.23
N ALA A 382 2.93 16.66 16.87
CA ALA A 382 2.20 16.76 15.64
C ALA A 382 3.28 16.59 14.59
N LEU A 383 3.24 15.42 13.94
CA LEU A 383 3.91 15.24 12.67
C LEU A 383 3.35 16.24 11.64
N GLN A 384 2.32 17.04 12.01
CA GLN A 384 2.11 18.37 11.46
C GLN A 384 3.32 19.25 11.76
N ALA A 385 4.29 19.20 10.87
CA ALA A 385 5.01 20.40 10.51
C ALA A 385 3.97 21.38 9.97
N THR A 386 3.49 22.31 10.80
CA THR A 386 2.58 23.37 10.36
C THR A 386 3.19 24.06 9.14
N MET A 387 2.50 23.94 8.00
CA MET A 387 3.02 24.45 6.75
C MET A 387 2.84 25.97 6.73
N VAL A 388 3.93 26.68 6.95
CA VAL A 388 3.93 28.15 6.94
C VAL A 388 3.54 28.65 5.55
N VAL A 389 2.39 29.32 5.46
CA VAL A 389 1.88 29.87 4.19
C VAL A 389 2.76 31.04 3.73
N PRO A 390 3.34 31.01 2.51
CA PRO A 390 4.27 32.05 2.05
C PRO A 390 3.70 33.48 2.12
N ALA A 391 2.41 33.66 1.79
CA ALA A 391 1.75 34.96 1.87
C ALA A 391 1.66 35.48 3.32
N ARG A 392 1.35 34.62 4.29
CA ARG A 392 1.32 34.98 5.72
C ARG A 392 2.72 35.32 6.22
N LEU A 393 3.73 34.54 5.83
CA LEU A 393 5.14 34.79 6.16
C LEU A 393 5.63 36.14 5.65
N ALA A 394 5.28 36.51 4.41
CA ALA A 394 5.62 37.80 3.82
C ALA A 394 4.91 38.95 4.54
N ALA A 395 3.66 38.75 4.98
CA ALA A 395 2.86 39.75 5.67
C ALA A 395 3.31 40.05 7.11
N VAL A 396 4.17 39.22 7.73
CA VAL A 396 4.63 39.46 9.11
C VAL A 396 5.38 40.81 9.19
N PRO A 397 4.90 41.79 9.98
CA PRO A 397 5.51 43.12 10.07
C PRO A 397 6.72 43.15 11.02
N LEU A 398 7.60 42.15 10.92
CA LEU A 398 8.79 41.99 11.76
C LEU A 398 9.92 42.95 11.32
N ARG A 399 10.41 43.75 12.27
CA ARG A 399 11.59 44.62 12.10
C ARG A 399 12.80 43.98 12.77
N LEU A 400 13.92 43.94 12.06
CA LEU A 400 15.19 43.40 12.57
C LEU A 400 16.21 44.51 12.77
N PHE A 401 16.86 44.48 13.93
CA PHE A 401 17.98 45.32 14.33
C PHE A 401 19.17 44.42 14.74
N PRO A 402 20.38 44.95 14.85
CA PRO A 402 21.50 44.24 15.46
C PRO A 402 21.12 43.72 16.85
N GLY A 403 21.05 42.39 17.02
CA GLY A 403 20.69 41.74 18.28
C GLY A 403 19.25 41.91 18.79
N ARG A 404 18.35 42.58 18.06
CA ARG A 404 16.96 42.81 18.50
C ARG A 404 15.97 42.64 17.36
N ALA A 405 14.80 42.13 17.66
CA ALA A 405 13.68 42.02 16.75
C ALA A 405 12.42 42.63 17.39
N GLU A 406 11.57 43.21 16.56
CA GLU A 406 10.34 43.85 17.03
C GLU A 406 9.15 43.48 16.16
N LEU A 407 8.06 43.12 16.83
CA LEU A 407 6.73 43.05 16.26
C LEU A 407 5.92 44.26 16.76
N PRO A 408 5.11 44.90 15.90
CA PRO A 408 4.12 45.88 16.32
C PRO A 408 3.21 45.29 17.41
N THR A 409 2.96 46.06 18.46
CA THR A 409 2.19 45.59 19.63
C THR A 409 0.80 45.07 19.23
N GLU A 410 0.12 45.75 18.30
CA GLU A 410 -1.19 45.34 17.77
C GLU A 410 -1.16 44.04 16.97
N TYR A 411 -0.03 43.74 16.32
CA TYR A 411 0.15 42.47 15.62
C TYR A 411 0.42 41.35 16.62
N ALA A 412 1.35 41.58 17.57
CA ALA A 412 1.71 40.63 18.61
C ALA A 412 0.50 40.23 19.48
N ALA A 413 -0.37 41.17 19.84
CA ALA A 413 -1.56 40.92 20.64
C ALA A 413 -2.62 40.04 19.93
N ARG A 414 -2.51 39.85 18.60
CA ARG A 414 -3.45 39.05 17.79
C ARG A 414 -2.88 37.70 17.36
N LEU A 415 -1.65 37.37 17.77
CA LEU A 415 -1.03 36.11 17.37
C LEU A 415 -1.69 34.94 18.10
N ASP A 416 -2.21 34.00 17.33
CA ASP A 416 -2.56 32.64 17.77
C ASP A 416 -1.34 31.70 17.62
N GLY A 417 -1.53 30.41 17.86
CA GLY A 417 -0.48 29.39 17.73
C GLY A 417 0.25 29.42 16.39
N GLU A 418 -0.52 29.43 15.29
CA GLU A 418 0.02 29.47 13.93
C GLU A 418 0.71 30.80 13.62
N GLY A 419 0.15 31.91 14.13
CA GLY A 419 0.70 33.25 14.01
C GLY A 419 2.05 33.41 14.71
N VAL A 420 2.22 32.82 15.90
CA VAL A 420 3.51 32.76 16.60
C VAL A 420 4.52 31.95 15.80
N LEU A 421 4.15 30.76 15.33
CA LEU A 421 5.03 29.93 14.50
C LEU A 421 5.47 30.67 13.22
N THR A 422 4.54 31.35 12.55
CA THR A 422 4.81 32.14 11.35
C THR A 422 5.74 33.32 11.65
N ALA A 423 5.58 33.98 12.80
CA ALA A 423 6.45 35.07 13.24
C ALA A 423 7.88 34.57 13.59
N LEU A 424 8.00 33.42 14.24
CA LEU A 424 9.29 32.76 14.50
C LEU A 424 9.97 32.35 13.20
N CYS A 425 9.22 31.80 12.25
CA CYS A 425 9.73 31.47 10.91
C CYS A 425 10.22 32.73 10.18
N ALA A 426 9.47 33.84 10.25
CA ALA A 426 9.90 35.12 9.69
C ALA A 426 11.21 35.60 10.33
N LEU A 427 11.34 35.50 11.66
CA LEU A 427 12.54 35.88 12.39
C LEU A 427 13.76 35.08 11.93
N VAL A 428 13.63 33.76 11.87
CA VAL A 428 14.69 32.84 11.47
C VAL A 428 15.13 33.13 10.03
N THR A 429 14.17 33.14 9.10
CA THR A 429 14.44 33.28 7.66
C THR A 429 14.99 34.64 7.29
N ARG A 430 14.47 35.73 7.88
CA ARG A 430 14.99 37.10 7.69
C ARG A 430 16.32 37.35 8.41
N SER A 431 16.71 36.49 9.35
CA SER A 431 18.04 36.51 9.98
C SER A 431 19.09 35.68 9.22
N GLY A 432 18.75 35.20 8.01
CA GLY A 432 19.66 34.43 7.16
C GLY A 432 19.74 32.94 7.48
N TRP A 433 18.86 32.41 8.33
CA TRP A 433 18.82 30.99 8.71
C TRP A 433 17.69 30.26 7.99
N HIS A 434 17.90 28.98 7.66
CA HIS A 434 16.84 28.15 7.10
C HIS A 434 15.92 27.64 8.22
N TRP A 435 14.61 27.63 7.99
CA TRP A 435 13.63 27.02 8.87
C TRP A 435 13.36 25.57 8.43
N GLN A 436 13.51 24.60 9.33
CA GLN A 436 13.36 23.19 9.01
C GLN A 436 12.52 22.48 10.07
N PRO A 437 11.25 22.15 9.80
CA PRO A 437 10.48 21.32 10.70
C PRO A 437 11.10 19.94 10.89
N ARG A 438 11.04 19.42 12.11
CA ARG A 438 11.57 18.13 12.51
C ARG A 438 10.40 17.18 12.74
N LEU A 439 10.17 16.29 11.79
CA LEU A 439 9.08 15.31 11.85
C LEU A 439 9.33 14.25 12.94
N PHE A 440 10.56 13.77 13.09
CA PHE A 440 10.91 12.80 14.12
C PHE A 440 11.79 13.43 15.20
N GLY A 441 11.20 13.65 16.37
CA GLY A 441 11.93 13.88 17.61
C GLY A 441 12.06 12.58 18.41
N ARG A 442 13.17 12.36 19.11
CA ARG A 442 13.16 11.42 20.23
C ARG A 442 12.15 11.95 21.26
N ARG A 443 11.35 11.06 21.85
CA ARG A 443 10.53 11.42 23.02
C ARG A 443 11.52 11.85 24.10
N VAL A 444 11.43 13.12 24.47
CA VAL A 444 12.12 13.71 25.64
C VAL A 444 11.22 13.50 26.82
#